data_AF-A0A170PLY5-F1
#
_entry.id   AF-A0A170PLY5-F1
#
_cell.length_a   1.000
_cell.length_b   1.000
_cell.length_c   1.000
_cell.angle_alpha   90.00
_cell.angle_beta   90.00
_cell.angle_gamma   90.00
#
_symmetry.space_group_name_H-M   'P 1'
#
loop_
_entity.id
_entity.type
_entity.pdbx_description
1 polymer ?
#
loop_
_entity_poly.entity_id
_entity_poly.type
_entity_poly.pdbx_seq_one_letter_code
_entity_poly.pdbx_strand_id
1 'polypeptide(L)'
;MLLVPALLAAHLGLVSTLLAIGSDQEVTLDDNAYLQLANSLNFNNPEVDAALARFLRTRALLKGQDEWQEDLQQALVHWQAAQEERPLWPYYHVGALDVEYLLGSPAEVLQARINTLMTLAPNERGIDRNTLEIVILSWHKLTPDQQTWAVNRIASSNHNTRKYLYDFAVKNNLRNTLCTRLPWNQVKRLCR
;
A
#
# COMPACT_ATOMS: atom_id res chain seq x y z
N MET A 1 -43.38 7.03 -0.01
CA MET A 1 -42.39 6.03 0.42
C MET A 1 -40.99 6.22 -0.20
N LEU A 2 -40.70 7.33 -0.90
CA LEU A 2 -39.37 7.58 -1.51
C LEU A 2 -38.42 8.41 -0.64
N LEU A 3 -38.88 8.95 0.50
CA LEU A 3 -38.10 9.86 1.33
C LEU A 3 -36.85 9.19 1.92
N VAL A 4 -36.98 7.97 2.45
CA VAL A 4 -35.85 7.24 3.07
C VAL A 4 -34.79 6.85 2.03
N PRO A 5 -35.13 6.23 0.88
CA PRO A 5 -34.15 6.00 -0.18
C PRO A 5 -33.50 7.28 -0.71
N ALA A 6 -34.26 8.38 -0.84
CA ALA A 6 -33.71 9.65 -1.31
C ALA A 6 -32.69 10.24 -0.31
N LEU A 7 -32.98 10.18 1.00
CA LEU A 7 -32.06 10.63 2.03
C LEU A 7 -30.79 9.77 2.08
N LEU A 8 -30.91 8.45 1.96
CA LEU A 8 -29.75 7.55 1.88
C LEU A 8 -28.90 7.82 0.64
N ALA A 9 -29.52 8.01 -0.52
CA ALA A 9 -28.81 8.34 -1.75
C ALA A 9 -28.09 9.69 -1.64
N ALA A 10 -28.76 10.71 -1.09
CA ALA A 10 -28.15 12.02 -0.85
C ALA A 10 -26.97 11.92 0.13
N HIS A 11 -27.10 11.12 1.19
CA HIS A 11 -26.05 10.88 2.16
C HIS A 11 -24.82 10.18 1.53
N LEU A 12 -25.03 9.06 0.82
CA LEU A 12 -23.95 8.34 0.14
C LEU A 12 -23.30 9.20 -0.94
N GLY A 13 -24.09 9.99 -1.66
CA GLY A 13 -23.60 10.96 -2.64
C GLY A 13 -22.73 12.05 -2.00
N LEU A 14 -23.14 12.57 -0.84
CA LEU A 14 -22.35 13.54 -0.08
C LEU A 14 -21.02 12.94 0.37
N VAL A 15 -21.03 11.78 1.02
CA VAL A 15 -19.79 11.10 1.47
C VAL A 15 -18.87 10.80 0.29
N SER A 16 -19.42 10.31 -0.83
CA SER A 16 -18.63 10.03 -2.04
C SER A 16 -18.01 11.29 -2.63
N THR A 17 -18.74 12.42 -2.60
CA THR A 17 -18.25 13.70 -3.09
C THR A 17 -17.13 14.23 -2.19
N LEU A 18 -17.30 14.20 -0.87
CA LEU A 18 -16.27 14.61 0.09
C LEU A 18 -15.01 13.75 -0.06
N LEU A 19 -15.16 12.43 -0.19
CA LEU A 19 -14.06 11.50 -0.44
C LEU A 19 -13.33 11.84 -1.75
N ALA A 20 -14.07 12.06 -2.84
CA ALA A 20 -13.48 12.37 -4.14
C ALA A 20 -12.70 13.70 -4.12
N ILE A 21 -13.29 14.76 -3.55
CA ILE A 21 -12.62 16.05 -3.41
C ILE A 21 -11.39 15.92 -2.52
N GLY A 22 -11.54 15.31 -1.34
CA GLY A 22 -10.43 15.14 -0.39
C GLY A 22 -9.29 14.32 -0.95
N SER A 23 -9.57 13.29 -1.76
CA SER A 23 -8.53 12.44 -2.38
C SER A 23 -7.78 13.12 -3.53
N ASP A 24 -8.36 14.13 -4.16
CA ASP A 24 -7.74 14.89 -5.27
C ASP A 24 -6.92 16.09 -4.77
N GLN A 25 -7.10 16.49 -3.50
CA GLN A 25 -6.32 17.58 -2.92
C GLN A 25 -4.84 17.22 -2.78
N GLU A 26 -3.99 18.20 -3.02
CA GLU A 26 -2.56 18.11 -2.71
C GLU A 26 -2.38 17.89 -1.20
N VAL A 27 -1.53 16.92 -0.86
CA VAL A 27 -1.22 16.63 0.54
C VAL A 27 -0.27 17.69 1.07
N THR A 28 -0.68 18.36 2.15
CA THR A 28 0.11 19.35 2.87
C THR A 28 0.33 18.90 4.32
N LEU A 29 0.98 19.74 5.15
CA LEU A 29 1.11 19.47 6.59
C LEU A 29 -0.22 19.68 7.34
N ASP A 30 -1.15 20.44 6.77
CA ASP A 30 -2.47 20.68 7.38
C ASP A 30 -3.39 19.48 7.20
N ASP A 31 -4.41 19.35 8.04
CA ASP A 31 -5.43 18.30 7.91
C ASP A 31 -6.30 18.44 6.65
N ASN A 32 -6.74 17.30 6.12
CA ASN A 32 -7.70 17.26 5.02
C ASN A 32 -9.14 17.32 5.54
N ALA A 33 -9.70 18.53 5.62
CA ALA A 33 -11.04 18.76 6.15
C ALA A 33 -12.14 17.95 5.42
N TYR A 34 -11.98 17.70 4.11
CA TYR A 34 -12.94 16.91 3.33
C TYR A 34 -12.91 15.43 3.72
N LEU A 35 -11.72 14.84 3.87
CA LEU A 35 -11.59 13.46 4.34
C LEU A 35 -12.03 13.31 5.79
N GLN A 36 -11.74 14.29 6.66
CA GLN A 36 -12.22 14.27 8.05
C GLN A 36 -13.74 14.34 8.14
N LEU A 37 -14.37 15.19 7.33
CA LEU A 37 -15.83 15.27 7.27
C LEU A 37 -16.42 13.99 6.67
N ALA A 38 -15.82 13.43 5.61
CA ALA A 38 -16.21 12.13 5.07
C ALA A 38 -16.14 11.04 6.15
N ASN A 39 -15.08 11.03 6.96
CA ASN A 39 -14.90 10.10 8.08
C ASN A 39 -16.03 10.22 9.10
N SER A 40 -16.36 11.43 9.53
CA SER A 40 -17.41 11.65 10.54
C SER A 40 -18.82 11.29 10.05
N LEU A 41 -19.04 11.29 8.73
CA LEU A 41 -20.35 11.07 8.14
C LEU A 41 -20.53 9.64 7.63
N ASN A 42 -19.46 8.95 7.24
CA ASN A 42 -19.60 7.65 6.58
C ASN A 42 -20.16 6.56 7.50
N PHE A 43 -20.87 5.61 6.90
CA PHE A 43 -21.25 4.35 7.55
C PHE A 43 -20.36 3.22 7.03
N ASN A 44 -19.30 2.90 7.77
CA ASN A 44 -18.39 1.79 7.52
C ASN A 44 -17.94 1.69 6.05
N ASN A 45 -17.45 2.81 5.50
CA ASN A 45 -16.93 2.88 4.15
C ASN A 45 -15.40 2.70 4.15
N PRO A 46 -14.88 1.51 3.79
CA PRO A 46 -13.44 1.25 3.82
C PRO A 46 -12.64 2.11 2.83
N GLU A 47 -13.28 2.73 1.83
CA GLU A 47 -12.59 3.65 0.93
C GLU A 47 -12.27 4.99 1.61
N VAL A 48 -13.04 5.40 2.63
CA VAL A 48 -12.74 6.59 3.43
C VAL A 48 -11.51 6.34 4.28
N ASP A 49 -11.46 5.20 4.99
CA ASP A 49 -10.27 4.77 5.73
C ASP A 49 -9.05 4.64 4.82
N ALA A 50 -9.20 3.98 3.67
CA ALA A 50 -8.11 3.86 2.72
C ALA A 50 -7.60 5.22 2.19
N ALA A 51 -8.48 6.21 2.02
CA ALA A 51 -8.08 7.55 1.61
C ALA A 51 -7.36 8.31 2.73
N LEU A 52 -7.86 8.25 3.97
CA LEU A 52 -7.17 8.82 5.14
C LEU A 52 -5.80 8.20 5.34
N ALA A 53 -5.71 6.87 5.23
CA ALA A 53 -4.43 6.18 5.36
C ALA A 53 -3.41 6.63 4.31
N ARG A 54 -3.83 6.81 3.05
CA ARG A 54 -2.96 7.35 1.98
C ARG A 54 -2.55 8.80 2.24
N PHE A 55 -3.50 9.63 2.69
CA PHE A 55 -3.24 11.02 3.03
C PHE A 55 -2.18 11.13 4.14
N LEU A 56 -2.41 10.46 5.27
CA LEU A 56 -1.52 10.45 6.43
C LEU A 56 -0.14 9.88 6.08
N ARG A 57 -0.09 8.76 5.36
CA ARG A 57 1.18 8.19 4.86
C ARG A 57 1.94 9.19 3.99
N THR A 58 1.24 9.92 3.13
CA THR A 58 1.90 10.91 2.26
C THR A 58 2.39 12.12 3.06
N ARG A 59 1.58 12.60 4.01
CA ARG A 59 1.94 13.69 4.92
C ARG A 59 3.17 13.36 5.76
N ALA A 60 3.25 12.14 6.27
CA ALA A 60 4.40 11.63 7.02
C ALA A 60 5.73 11.72 6.25
N LEU A 61 5.70 11.70 4.92
CA LEU A 61 6.90 11.77 4.08
C LEU A 61 7.19 13.18 3.55
N LEU A 62 6.37 14.18 3.91
CA LEU A 62 6.65 15.57 3.55
C LEU A 62 7.84 16.10 4.34
N LYS A 63 8.64 16.96 3.68
CA LYS A 63 9.74 17.65 4.34
C LYS A 63 9.19 18.60 5.40
N GLY A 64 9.67 18.47 6.63
CA GLY A 64 9.26 19.31 7.76
C GLY A 64 8.14 18.70 8.61
N GLN A 65 7.70 17.46 8.32
CA GLN A 65 6.80 16.74 9.20
C GLN A 65 7.57 16.10 10.36
N ASP A 66 7.48 16.71 11.53
CA ASP A 66 8.20 16.26 12.73
C ASP A 66 7.54 15.03 13.37
N GLU A 67 6.22 14.91 13.26
CA GLU A 67 5.41 13.83 13.86
C GLU A 67 5.09 12.70 12.87
N TRP A 68 6.00 12.43 11.93
CA TRP A 68 5.81 11.44 10.87
C TRP A 68 5.42 10.03 11.38
N GLN A 69 5.90 9.64 12.57
CA GLN A 69 5.56 8.34 13.16
C GLN A 69 4.09 8.27 13.59
N GLU A 70 3.54 9.36 14.11
CA GLU A 70 2.14 9.42 14.53
C GLU A 70 1.23 9.32 13.31
N ASP A 71 1.53 10.06 12.24
CA ASP A 71 0.81 9.96 10.97
C ASP A 71 0.84 8.53 10.42
N LEU A 72 2.00 7.86 10.44
CA LEU A 72 2.08 6.47 9.99
C LEU A 72 1.32 5.50 10.90
N GLN A 73 1.33 5.70 12.22
CA GLN A 73 0.54 4.88 13.14
C GLN A 73 -0.95 5.04 12.87
N GLN A 74 -1.43 6.27 12.70
CA GLN A 74 -2.82 6.55 12.35
C GLN A 74 -3.16 5.98 10.96
N ALA A 75 -2.25 6.09 9.99
CA ALA A 75 -2.43 5.48 8.67
C ALA A 75 -2.59 3.95 8.77
N LEU A 76 -1.80 3.30 9.64
CA LEU A 76 -1.92 1.87 9.86
C LEU A 76 -3.27 1.48 10.49
N VAL A 77 -3.75 2.27 11.46
CA VAL A 77 -5.07 2.07 12.08
C VAL A 77 -6.18 2.13 11.02
N HIS A 78 -6.15 3.13 10.14
CA HIS A 78 -7.12 3.24 9.05
C HIS A 78 -7.00 2.07 8.05
N TRP A 79 -5.78 1.65 7.70
CA TRP A 79 -5.63 0.45 6.85
C TRP A 79 -6.20 -0.81 7.50
N GLN A 80 -6.07 -0.96 8.82
CA GLN A 80 -6.64 -2.08 9.57
C GLN A 80 -8.17 -2.01 9.60
N ALA A 81 -8.76 -0.84 9.85
CA ALA A 81 -10.21 -0.65 9.76
C ALA A 81 -10.76 -1.02 8.37
N ALA A 82 -10.09 -0.58 7.30
CA ALA A 82 -10.47 -0.95 5.93
C ALA A 82 -10.39 -2.47 5.68
N GLN A 83 -9.40 -3.15 6.29
CA GLN A 83 -9.25 -4.61 6.22
C GLN A 83 -10.33 -5.34 7.01
N GLU A 84 -10.76 -4.83 8.16
CA GLU A 84 -11.85 -5.43 8.93
C GLU A 84 -13.17 -5.44 8.13
N GLU A 85 -13.45 -4.35 7.42
CA GLU A 85 -14.64 -4.22 6.57
C GLU A 85 -14.53 -5.03 5.26
N ARG A 86 -13.34 -5.16 4.67
CA ARG A 86 -13.10 -5.98 3.45
C ARG A 86 -11.81 -6.80 3.56
N PRO A 87 -11.83 -7.91 4.32
CA PRO A 87 -10.62 -8.68 4.63
C PRO A 87 -10.03 -9.42 3.43
N LEU A 88 -10.81 -9.59 2.36
CA LEU A 88 -10.36 -10.24 1.13
C LEU A 88 -9.82 -9.26 0.10
N TRP A 89 -9.79 -7.94 0.39
CA TRP A 89 -9.33 -6.94 -0.55
C TRP A 89 -7.81 -6.71 -0.42
N PRO A 90 -6.99 -7.23 -1.36
CA PRO A 90 -5.55 -7.28 -1.16
C PRO A 90 -4.90 -5.88 -1.16
N TYR A 91 -5.51 -4.90 -1.81
CA TYR A 91 -4.97 -3.53 -1.90
C TYR A 91 -4.82 -2.86 -0.52
N TYR A 92 -5.70 -3.16 0.44
CA TYR A 92 -5.58 -2.61 1.80
C TYR A 92 -4.45 -3.26 2.58
N HIS A 93 -4.17 -4.55 2.33
CA HIS A 93 -3.01 -5.22 2.90
C HIS A 93 -1.69 -4.70 2.32
N VAL A 94 -1.66 -4.31 1.05
CA VAL A 94 -0.49 -3.66 0.46
C VAL A 94 -0.25 -2.28 1.06
N GLY A 95 -1.31 -1.51 1.28
CA GLY A 95 -1.22 -0.22 1.98
C GLY A 95 -0.67 -0.36 3.40
N ALA A 96 -1.18 -1.32 4.17
CA ALA A 96 -0.64 -1.62 5.49
C ALA A 96 0.83 -2.08 5.45
N LEU A 97 1.20 -2.94 4.48
CA LEU A 97 2.58 -3.42 4.34
C LEU A 97 3.58 -2.27 4.12
N ASP A 98 3.22 -1.30 3.28
CA ASP A 98 4.04 -0.09 3.05
C ASP A 98 4.23 0.70 4.35
N VAL A 99 3.14 0.95 5.09
CA VAL A 99 3.19 1.69 6.36
C VAL A 99 3.97 0.93 7.44
N GLU A 100 3.77 -0.38 7.58
CA GLU A 100 4.52 -1.25 8.50
C GLU A 100 6.03 -1.23 8.18
N TYR A 101 6.39 -1.24 6.90
CA TYR A 101 7.78 -1.10 6.48
C TYR A 101 8.36 0.26 6.88
N LEU A 102 7.63 1.36 6.62
CA LEU A 102 8.04 2.72 6.96
C LEU A 102 8.18 2.94 8.48
N LEU A 103 7.31 2.30 9.28
CA LEU A 103 7.42 2.27 10.75
C LEU A 103 8.58 1.40 11.25
N GLY A 104 9.29 0.69 10.38
CA GLY A 104 10.40 -0.18 10.76
C GLY A 104 9.96 -1.45 11.48
N SER A 105 8.74 -1.93 11.23
CA SER A 105 8.16 -3.08 11.94
C SER A 105 9.08 -4.32 11.94
N PRO A 106 9.00 -5.17 12.98
CA PRO A 106 9.75 -6.42 13.07
C PRO A 106 9.52 -7.35 11.88
N ALA A 107 10.44 -8.29 11.67
CA ALA A 107 10.38 -9.21 10.53
C ALA A 107 9.09 -10.03 10.55
N GLU A 108 8.64 -10.46 11.72
CA GLU A 108 7.46 -11.30 11.95
C GLU A 108 6.19 -10.61 11.44
N VAL A 109 6.08 -9.29 11.65
CA VAL A 109 4.93 -8.48 11.20
C VAL A 109 4.88 -8.42 9.67
N LEU A 110 6.00 -8.05 9.03
CA LEU A 110 6.08 -7.97 7.57
C LEU A 110 5.89 -9.34 6.93
N GLN A 111 6.46 -10.40 7.52
CA GLN A 111 6.30 -11.76 7.05
C GLN A 111 4.85 -12.22 7.12
N ALA A 112 4.14 -11.96 8.22
CA ALA A 112 2.72 -12.30 8.35
C ALA A 112 1.89 -11.61 7.28
N ARG A 113 2.12 -10.31 7.06
CA ARG A 113 1.43 -9.52 6.02
C ARG A 113 1.70 -10.05 4.61
N ILE A 114 2.95 -10.38 4.30
CA ILE A 114 3.34 -10.95 3.00
C ILE A 114 2.69 -12.32 2.80
N ASN A 115 2.61 -13.17 3.83
CA ASN A 115 1.91 -14.44 3.76
C ASN A 115 0.42 -14.24 3.41
N THR A 116 -0.24 -13.27 4.04
CA THR A 116 -1.62 -12.90 3.69
C THR A 116 -1.75 -12.51 2.22
N LEU A 117 -0.83 -11.67 1.71
CA LEU A 117 -0.84 -11.25 0.29
C LEU A 117 -0.58 -12.42 -0.67
N MET A 118 0.33 -13.33 -0.31
CA MET A 118 0.59 -14.56 -1.09
C MET A 118 -0.65 -15.43 -1.22
N THR A 119 -1.50 -15.47 -0.18
CA THR A 119 -2.75 -16.24 -0.17
C THR A 119 -3.91 -15.52 -0.86
N LEU A 120 -4.12 -14.23 -0.59
CA LEU A 120 -5.26 -13.48 -1.12
C LEU A 120 -5.09 -13.11 -2.59
N ALA A 121 -3.86 -12.82 -3.02
CA ALA A 121 -3.56 -12.24 -4.31
C ALA A 121 -2.49 -13.03 -5.09
N PRO A 122 -2.58 -14.37 -5.19
CA PRO A 122 -1.54 -15.18 -5.83
C PRO A 122 -1.36 -14.85 -7.32
N ASN A 123 -2.37 -14.24 -7.97
CA ASN A 123 -2.36 -13.89 -9.39
C ASN A 123 -2.75 -12.42 -9.68
N GLU A 124 -2.94 -11.59 -8.66
CA GLU A 124 -3.37 -10.20 -8.84
C GLU A 124 -2.19 -9.32 -9.28
N ARG A 125 -2.13 -8.98 -10.56
CA ARG A 125 -1.00 -8.22 -11.13
C ARG A 125 -1.06 -6.73 -10.79
N GLY A 126 -2.24 -6.19 -10.44
CA GLY A 126 -2.44 -4.79 -10.14
C GLY A 126 -1.66 -4.32 -8.92
N ILE A 127 -1.33 -5.23 -7.99
CA ILE A 127 -0.56 -4.92 -6.79
C ILE A 127 0.93 -5.19 -6.89
N ASP A 128 1.39 -5.86 -7.96
CA ASP A 128 2.75 -6.41 -8.03
C ASP A 128 3.84 -5.36 -7.81
N ARG A 129 3.68 -4.15 -8.37
CA ARG A 129 4.70 -3.10 -8.26
C ARG A 129 4.94 -2.72 -6.81
N ASN A 130 3.89 -2.25 -6.13
CA ASN A 130 3.99 -1.75 -4.77
C ASN A 130 4.39 -2.87 -3.80
N THR A 131 3.80 -4.06 -3.95
CA THR A 131 4.17 -5.21 -3.11
C THR A 131 5.64 -5.59 -3.30
N LEU A 132 6.11 -5.70 -4.54
CA LEU A 132 7.48 -6.13 -4.81
C LEU A 132 8.52 -5.07 -4.46
N GLU A 133 8.19 -3.78 -4.51
CA GLU A 133 9.07 -2.72 -3.97
C GLU A 133 9.38 -2.96 -2.49
N ILE A 134 8.33 -3.12 -1.68
CA ILE A 134 8.49 -3.32 -0.23
C ILE A 134 9.18 -4.65 0.06
N VAL A 135 8.86 -5.72 -0.67
CA VAL A 135 9.51 -7.03 -0.56
C VAL A 135 11.01 -6.95 -0.89
N ILE A 136 11.39 -6.20 -1.94
CA ILE A 136 12.82 -6.00 -2.30
C ILE A 136 13.54 -5.17 -1.23
N LEU A 137 12.90 -4.11 -0.73
CA LEU A 137 13.42 -3.26 0.35
C LEU A 137 13.62 -4.02 1.67
N SER A 138 12.71 -4.94 1.96
CA SER A 138 12.69 -5.74 3.19
C SER A 138 13.32 -7.12 3.03
N TRP A 139 14.09 -7.37 1.95
CA TRP A 139 14.56 -8.71 1.59
C TRP A 139 15.21 -9.50 2.74
N HIS A 140 16.01 -8.82 3.56
CA HIS A 140 16.71 -9.41 4.71
C HIS A 140 15.77 -9.89 5.84
N LYS A 141 14.51 -9.45 5.84
CA LYS A 141 13.46 -9.87 6.77
C LYS A 141 12.56 -10.98 6.21
N LEU A 142 12.75 -11.40 4.96
CA LEU A 142 11.88 -12.41 4.33
C LEU A 142 12.28 -13.83 4.68
N THR A 143 11.29 -14.72 4.81
CA THR A 143 11.52 -16.17 4.91
C THR A 143 12.00 -16.76 3.56
N PRO A 144 12.63 -17.94 3.53
CA PRO A 144 13.04 -18.59 2.29
C PRO A 144 11.88 -18.81 1.29
N ASP A 145 10.68 -19.13 1.78
CA ASP A 145 9.50 -19.33 0.93
C ASP A 145 9.04 -18.02 0.31
N GLN A 146 9.04 -16.93 1.07
CA GLN A 146 8.71 -15.59 0.58
C GLN A 146 9.73 -15.08 -0.43
N GLN A 147 11.03 -15.36 -0.21
CA GLN A 147 12.07 -15.05 -1.17
C GLN A 147 11.86 -15.80 -2.49
N THR A 148 11.54 -17.10 -2.41
CA THR A 148 11.25 -17.93 -3.58
C THR A 148 10.00 -17.42 -4.31
N TRP A 149 8.94 -17.11 -3.58
CA TRP A 149 7.73 -16.50 -4.13
C TRP A 149 8.04 -15.17 -4.83
N ALA A 150 8.82 -14.28 -4.21
CA ALA A 150 9.18 -12.98 -4.77
C ALA A 150 9.98 -13.12 -6.06
N VAL A 151 10.98 -14.03 -6.10
CA VAL A 151 11.74 -14.34 -7.33
C VAL A 151 10.79 -14.81 -8.44
N ASN A 152 9.91 -15.75 -8.15
CA ASN A 152 8.95 -16.28 -9.13
C ASN A 152 7.96 -15.21 -9.59
N ARG A 153 7.54 -14.31 -8.70
CA ARG A 153 6.64 -13.21 -9.02
C ARG A 153 7.30 -12.21 -9.95
N ILE A 154 8.50 -11.73 -9.60
CA ILE A 154 9.29 -10.82 -10.46
C ILE A 154 9.53 -11.47 -11.83
N ALA A 155 9.91 -12.74 -11.85
CA ALA A 155 10.13 -13.50 -13.07
C ALA A 155 8.91 -13.52 -14.00
N SER A 156 7.72 -13.76 -13.43
CA SER A 156 6.47 -13.91 -14.17
C SER A 156 5.75 -12.58 -14.46
N SER A 157 6.13 -11.47 -13.82
CA SER A 157 5.56 -10.15 -14.08
C SER A 157 5.76 -9.71 -15.55
N ASN A 158 4.96 -8.76 -16.02
CA ASN A 158 5.14 -8.22 -17.37
C ASN A 158 6.46 -7.41 -17.50
N HIS A 159 6.87 -7.11 -18.74
CA HIS A 159 8.12 -6.39 -19.01
C HIS A 159 8.19 -5.03 -18.31
N ASN A 160 7.09 -4.27 -18.29
CA ASN A 160 7.05 -2.93 -17.72
C ASN A 160 7.25 -2.95 -16.20
N THR A 161 6.60 -3.89 -15.50
CA THR A 161 6.79 -4.11 -14.06
C THR A 161 8.21 -4.55 -13.74
N ARG A 162 8.78 -5.51 -14.49
CA ARG A 162 10.19 -5.91 -14.27
C ARG A 162 11.17 -4.77 -14.48
N LYS A 163 11.03 -4.02 -15.59
CA LYS A 163 11.88 -2.86 -15.87
C LYS A 163 11.81 -1.85 -14.73
N TYR A 164 10.60 -1.53 -14.29
CA TYR A 164 10.37 -0.63 -13.17
C TYR A 164 11.08 -1.11 -11.89
N LEU A 165 10.94 -2.39 -11.52
CA LEU A 165 11.59 -2.95 -10.33
C LEU A 165 13.13 -2.94 -10.43
N TYR A 166 13.67 -3.11 -11.63
CA TYR A 166 15.12 -3.00 -11.86
C TYR A 166 15.61 -1.56 -11.68
N ASP A 167 14.92 -0.60 -12.27
CA ASP A 167 15.24 0.83 -12.12
C ASP A 167 15.12 1.25 -10.64
N PHE A 168 14.08 0.78 -9.95
CA PHE A 168 13.88 0.97 -8.52
C PHE A 168 15.04 0.39 -7.69
N ALA A 169 15.47 -0.85 -7.97
CA ALA A 169 16.56 -1.48 -7.25
C ALA A 169 17.90 -0.76 -7.47
N VAL A 170 18.17 -0.22 -8.66
CA VAL A 170 19.37 0.60 -8.90
C VAL A 170 19.31 1.88 -8.08
N LYS A 171 18.20 2.62 -8.12
CA LYS A 171 18.02 3.88 -7.40
C LYS A 171 18.19 3.73 -5.88
N ASN A 172 17.80 2.58 -5.34
CA ASN A 172 17.85 2.29 -3.91
C ASN A 172 19.08 1.48 -3.48
N ASN A 173 20.11 1.32 -4.33
CA ASN A 173 21.32 0.54 -4.06
C ASN A 173 21.07 -0.96 -3.73
N LEU A 174 19.97 -1.52 -4.25
CA LEU A 174 19.55 -2.93 -4.11
C LEU A 174 19.86 -3.76 -5.36
N ARG A 175 20.65 -3.24 -6.30
CA ARG A 175 21.07 -3.96 -7.52
C ARG A 175 21.63 -5.35 -7.21
N ASN A 176 22.58 -5.42 -6.27
CA ASN A 176 23.20 -6.69 -5.88
C ASN A 176 22.19 -7.68 -5.31
N THR A 177 21.16 -7.19 -4.60
CA THR A 177 20.11 -8.04 -4.04
C THR A 177 19.35 -8.81 -5.12
N LEU A 178 19.06 -8.15 -6.25
CA LEU A 178 18.42 -8.79 -7.39
C LEU A 178 19.39 -9.67 -8.19
N CYS A 179 20.62 -9.20 -8.39
CA CYS A 179 21.61 -9.88 -9.22
C CYS A 179 22.02 -11.26 -8.69
N THR A 180 22.04 -11.45 -7.37
CA THR A 180 22.44 -12.73 -6.77
C THR A 180 21.29 -13.74 -6.66
N ARG A 181 20.04 -13.32 -6.86
CA ARG A 181 18.85 -14.12 -6.51
C ARG A 181 17.92 -14.42 -7.68
N LEU A 182 17.86 -13.53 -8.67
CA LEU A 182 17.05 -13.74 -9.86
C LEU A 182 17.80 -14.54 -10.92
N PRO A 183 17.08 -15.34 -11.74
CA PRO A 183 17.68 -16.08 -12.85
C PRO A 183 18.49 -15.17 -13.80
N TRP A 184 19.72 -15.58 -14.15
CA TRP A 184 20.65 -14.78 -14.96
C TRP A 184 20.05 -14.29 -16.28
N ASN A 185 19.24 -15.12 -16.95
CA ASN A 185 18.56 -14.76 -18.20
C ASN A 185 17.64 -13.53 -18.05
N GLN A 186 17.11 -13.27 -16.85
CA GLN A 186 16.22 -12.15 -16.54
C GLN A 186 16.96 -10.90 -16.08
N VAL A 187 18.09 -11.07 -15.38
CA VAL A 187 18.87 -9.95 -14.82
C VAL A 187 20.14 -9.60 -15.58
N LYS A 188 20.49 -10.33 -16.64
CA LYS A 188 21.69 -10.08 -17.47
C LYS A 188 21.85 -8.63 -17.95
N ARG A 189 20.77 -7.89 -18.13
CA ARG A 189 20.83 -6.47 -18.54
C ARG A 189 21.07 -5.55 -17.36
N LEU A 190 20.57 -5.90 -16.18
CA LEU A 190 20.75 -5.18 -14.93
C LEU A 190 22.14 -5.44 -14.32
N CYS A 191 22.66 -6.66 -14.44
CA CYS A 191 23.82 -7.17 -13.67
C CYS A 191 25.11 -7.28 -14.50
N ARG A 192 25.15 -6.60 -15.64
CA ARG A 192 26.36 -6.45 -16.47
C ARG A 192 27.25 -5.31 -16.00
#